data_AF-A0A7V2XGN3-F1
#
_entry.id   AF-A0A7V2XGN3-F1
#
_cell.length_a   1.000
_cell.length_b   1.000
_cell.length_c   1.000
_cell.angle_alpha   90.00
_cell.angle_beta   90.00
_cell.angle_gamma   90.00
#
_symmetry.space_group_name_H-M   'P 1'
#
loop_
_entity.id
_entity.type
_entity.pdbx_description
1 polymer ?
#
loop_
_entity_poly.entity_id
_entity_poly.type
_entity_poly.pdbx_seq_one_letter_code
_entity_poly.pdbx_strand_id
1 'polypeptide(L)'
;MRSAAAAGAPAPVPRADLDVRVVILSASGRAERPAFDPRTPPDVRRQVEGQNLAYGRYDLLGVQRKPARFDADIAFDLPNREQLAIKPSVYETSPNLVRLGCRFIDEQKRASVMTVRVPYDRPFVINRARGGDSALLMGISAHKPALLPEKP
;
A
#
# COMPACT_ATOMS: atom_id res chain seq x y z
N MET A 1 48.62 27.20 18.49
CA MET A 1 47.62 27.15 17.40
C MET A 1 46.53 26.16 17.82
N ARG A 2 45.30 26.63 18.04
CA ARG A 2 44.16 25.76 18.45
C ARG A 2 43.37 25.40 17.21
N SER A 3 43.38 24.12 16.82
CA SER A 3 42.50 23.59 15.79
C SER A 3 41.07 23.51 16.32
N ALA A 4 40.16 24.26 15.70
CA ALA A 4 38.74 24.14 15.94
C ALA A 4 38.21 22.88 15.22
N ALA A 5 37.64 21.97 16.00
CA ALA A 5 36.90 20.83 15.47
C ALA A 5 35.62 21.35 14.81
N ALA A 6 35.51 21.18 13.49
CA ALA A 6 34.27 21.42 12.77
C ALA A 6 33.24 20.39 13.24
N ALA A 7 32.23 20.85 13.97
CA ALA A 7 31.06 20.05 14.30
C ALA A 7 30.38 19.64 12.97
N GLY A 8 30.40 18.35 12.67
CA GLY A 8 29.72 17.80 11.50
C GLY A 8 28.23 18.13 11.56
N ALA A 9 27.76 18.88 10.57
CA ALA A 9 26.33 19.10 10.38
C ALA A 9 25.62 17.74 10.31
N PRO A 10 24.46 17.56 10.96
CA PRO A 10 23.71 16.32 10.87
C PRO A 10 23.40 16.03 9.40
N ALA A 11 23.71 14.80 8.96
CA ALA A 11 23.37 14.35 7.62
C ALA A 11 21.87 14.60 7.37
N PRO A 12 21.48 15.17 6.21
CA PRO A 12 20.09 15.45 5.93
C PRO A 12 19.28 14.16 6.04
N VAL A 13 18.31 14.13 6.97
CA VAL A 13 17.37 13.01 7.09
C VAL A 13 16.64 12.94 5.76
N PRO A 14 16.81 11.85 5.00
CA PRO A 14 16.29 11.82 3.65
C PRO A 14 14.76 11.76 3.71
N ARG A 15 14.12 12.83 3.19
CA ARG A 15 12.67 12.99 3.17
C ARG A 15 12.03 11.86 2.37
N ALA A 16 10.91 11.34 2.87
CA ALA A 16 10.05 10.45 2.10
C ALA A 16 9.34 11.25 1.02
N ASP A 17 9.19 10.66 -0.17
CA ASP A 17 8.48 11.31 -1.29
C ASP A 17 6.96 11.11 -1.18
N LEU A 18 6.56 10.00 -0.55
CA LEU A 18 5.17 9.62 -0.35
C LEU A 18 4.98 8.72 0.87
N ASP A 19 3.74 8.58 1.33
CA ASP A 19 3.31 7.55 2.27
C ASP A 19 2.45 6.52 1.55
N VAL A 20 2.81 5.24 1.65
CA VAL A 20 2.02 4.15 1.09
C VAL A 20 1.24 3.46 2.20
N ARG A 21 -0.05 3.27 1.95
CA ARG A 21 -0.98 2.62 2.87
C ARG A 21 -1.47 1.31 2.26
N VAL A 22 -1.48 0.26 3.06
CA VAL A 22 -2.04 -1.05 2.71
C VAL A 22 -3.06 -1.46 3.77
N VAL A 23 -4.30 -1.69 3.35
CA VAL A 23 -5.40 -2.24 4.15
C VAL A 23 -5.60 -3.68 3.75
N ILE A 24 -5.50 -4.60 4.71
CA ILE A 24 -5.51 -6.04 4.46
C ILE A 24 -6.83 -6.61 5.00
N LEU A 25 -7.61 -7.25 4.14
CA LEU A 25 -8.86 -7.91 4.50
C LEU A 25 -8.77 -9.41 4.20
N SER A 26 -9.34 -10.23 5.07
CA SER A 26 -9.70 -11.61 4.76
C SER A 26 -11.11 -11.63 4.20
N ALA A 27 -11.31 -12.25 3.04
CA ALA A 27 -12.62 -12.48 2.46
C ALA A 27 -12.96 -13.97 2.50
N SER A 28 -14.19 -14.32 2.87
CA SER A 28 -14.59 -15.72 3.04
C SER A 28 -16.07 -15.99 2.78
N GLY A 29 -16.37 -17.24 2.45
CA GLY A 29 -17.73 -17.75 2.23
C GLY A 29 -18.41 -17.11 1.03
N ARG A 30 -19.70 -17.42 0.84
CA ARG A 30 -20.55 -16.78 -0.16
C ARG A 30 -21.86 -16.36 0.49
N ALA A 31 -22.32 -15.16 0.18
CA ALA A 31 -23.63 -14.68 0.59
C ALA A 31 -24.14 -13.64 -0.39
N GLU A 32 -25.46 -13.51 -0.49
CA GLU A 32 -26.11 -12.44 -1.29
C GLU A 32 -25.87 -11.05 -0.68
N ARG A 33 -25.68 -10.98 0.64
CA ARG A 33 -25.41 -9.75 1.37
C ARG A 33 -24.05 -9.85 2.07
N PRO A 34 -23.02 -9.17 1.57
CA PRO A 34 -21.70 -9.19 2.19
C PRO A 34 -21.69 -8.46 3.53
N ALA A 35 -21.05 -9.05 4.53
CA ALA A 35 -20.81 -8.42 5.83
C ALA A 35 -19.35 -7.95 5.92
N PHE A 36 -19.16 -6.65 6.17
CA PHE A 36 -17.83 -6.06 6.38
C PHE A 36 -17.57 -5.81 7.87
N ASP A 37 -16.32 -6.01 8.30
CA ASP A 37 -15.85 -5.54 9.59
C ASP A 37 -16.10 -4.02 9.69
N PRO A 38 -16.76 -3.52 10.76
CA PRO A 38 -17.07 -2.09 10.94
C PRO A 38 -15.84 -1.18 10.91
N ARG A 39 -14.65 -1.71 11.22
CA ARG A 39 -13.38 -0.98 11.21
C ARG A 39 -12.80 -0.83 9.81
N THR A 40 -13.37 -1.51 8.81
CA THR A 40 -12.92 -1.43 7.43
C THR A 40 -13.01 0.01 6.94
N PRO A 41 -11.89 0.60 6.45
CA PRO A 41 -11.89 1.97 5.98
C PRO A 41 -12.91 2.21 4.84
N PRO A 42 -13.73 3.29 4.88
CA PRO A 42 -14.82 3.49 3.93
C PRO A 42 -14.40 3.64 2.47
N ASP A 43 -13.20 4.16 2.23
CA ASP A 43 -12.57 4.26 0.91
C ASP A 43 -12.27 2.89 0.31
N VAL A 44 -11.71 1.98 1.12
CA VAL A 44 -11.42 0.60 0.71
C VAL A 44 -12.69 -0.22 0.59
N ARG A 45 -13.63 -0.09 1.54
CA ARG A 45 -14.93 -0.77 1.49
C ARG A 45 -15.66 -0.48 0.17
N ARG A 46 -15.78 0.79 -0.21
CA ARG A 46 -16.42 1.20 -1.48
C ARG A 46 -15.73 0.59 -2.70
N GLN A 47 -14.41 0.49 -2.70
CA GLN A 47 -13.66 -0.18 -3.77
C GLN A 47 -13.97 -1.68 -3.84
N VAL A 48 -14.02 -2.37 -2.70
CA VAL A 48 -14.36 -3.80 -2.66
C VAL A 48 -15.81 -4.05 -3.10
N GLU A 49 -16.76 -3.25 -2.61
CA GLU A 49 -18.17 -3.32 -3.02
C GLU A 49 -18.30 -3.12 -4.54
N GLY A 50 -17.55 -2.19 -5.13
CA GLY A 50 -17.53 -1.95 -6.58
C GLY A 50 -16.92 -3.07 -7.42
N GLN A 51 -16.19 -4.02 -6.82
CA GLN A 51 -15.63 -5.17 -7.53
C GLN A 51 -16.63 -6.33 -7.68
N ASN A 52 -17.83 -6.25 -7.07
CA ASN A 52 -18.86 -7.29 -7.11
C ASN A 52 -18.31 -8.69 -6.78
N LEU A 53 -17.42 -8.77 -5.79
CA LEU A 53 -16.86 -10.04 -5.35
C LEU A 53 -17.90 -10.83 -4.57
N ALA A 54 -18.09 -12.10 -4.90
CA ALA A 54 -19.13 -12.98 -4.34
C ALA A 54 -18.83 -13.50 -2.91
N TYR A 55 -18.00 -12.80 -2.13
CA TYR A 55 -17.69 -13.22 -0.76
C TYR A 55 -18.74 -12.76 0.24
N GLY A 56 -19.08 -13.63 1.19
CA GLY A 56 -20.09 -13.33 2.20
C GLY A 56 -19.60 -12.52 3.38
N ARG A 57 -18.30 -12.57 3.70
CA ARG A 57 -17.71 -11.90 4.85
C ARG A 57 -16.34 -11.31 4.54
N TYR A 58 -16.07 -10.11 5.06
CA TYR A 58 -14.82 -9.37 4.92
C TYR A 58 -14.32 -8.92 6.30
N ASP A 59 -13.28 -9.55 6.82
CA ASP A 59 -12.69 -9.23 8.12
C ASP A 59 -11.42 -8.39 7.96
N LEU A 60 -11.29 -7.32 8.73
CA LEU A 60 -10.09 -6.47 8.71
C LEU A 60 -8.95 -7.16 9.47
N LEU A 61 -7.88 -7.50 8.76
CA LEU A 61 -6.68 -8.10 9.35
C LEU A 61 -5.68 -7.06 9.82
N GLY A 62 -5.58 -5.92 9.11
CA GLY A 62 -4.68 -4.85 9.52
C GLY A 62 -4.64 -3.67 8.56
N VAL A 63 -4.09 -2.57 9.05
CA VAL A 63 -3.77 -1.38 8.26
C VAL A 63 -2.31 -1.03 8.52
N GLN A 64 -1.52 -0.99 7.45
CA GLN A 64 -0.11 -0.63 7.50
C GLN A 64 0.11 0.66 6.72
N ARG A 65 1.01 1.50 7.20
CA ARG A 65 1.46 2.72 6.53
C ARG A 65 2.98 2.79 6.62
N LYS A 66 3.65 3.02 5.50
CA LYS A 66 5.10 3.15 5.45
C LYS A 66 5.49 4.33 4.57
N PRO A 67 6.43 5.18 5.01
CA PRO A 67 7.03 6.18 4.13
C PRO A 67 7.79 5.46 3.02
N ALA A 68 7.74 6.03 1.81
CA ALA A 68 8.38 5.48 0.63
C ALA A 68 9.13 6.58 -0.14
N ARG A 69 10.11 6.14 -0.93
CA ARG A 69 10.70 6.97 -1.97
C ARG A 69 10.30 6.45 -3.33
N PHE A 70 10.26 7.35 -4.31
CA PHE A 70 10.11 6.91 -5.68
C PHE A 70 11.25 5.98 -6.08
N ASP A 71 10.89 4.96 -6.84
CA ASP A 71 11.72 3.91 -7.38
C ASP A 71 12.43 3.00 -6.35
N ALA A 72 12.07 3.11 -5.06
CA ALA A 72 12.51 2.22 -3.99
C ALA A 72 11.42 1.21 -3.61
N ASP A 73 11.81 -0.05 -3.42
CA ASP A 73 10.91 -1.08 -2.91
C ASP A 73 10.62 -0.84 -1.42
N ILE A 74 9.34 -0.92 -1.05
CA ILE A 74 8.89 -1.03 0.34
C ILE A 74 8.08 -2.30 0.53
N ALA A 75 8.34 -3.04 1.61
CA ALA A 75 7.66 -4.31 1.88
C ALA A 75 6.60 -4.15 2.97
N PHE A 76 5.47 -4.81 2.79
CA PHE A 76 4.37 -4.92 3.77
C PHE A 76 4.17 -6.38 4.13
N ASP A 77 4.02 -6.66 5.41
CA ASP A 77 3.84 -8.02 5.89
C ASP A 77 2.39 -8.46 5.64
N LEU A 78 2.22 -9.66 5.09
CA LEU A 78 0.93 -10.29 4.87
C LEU A 78 0.79 -11.53 5.76
N PRO A 79 -0.44 -12.03 5.98
CA PRO A 79 -0.65 -13.31 6.65
C PRO A 79 0.12 -14.45 5.98
N ASN A 80 0.44 -15.48 6.76
CA ASN A 80 1.20 -16.67 6.33
C ASN A 80 2.64 -16.37 5.89
N ARG A 81 3.29 -15.40 6.54
CA ARG A 81 4.70 -15.02 6.28
C ARG A 81 4.98 -14.55 4.85
N GLU A 82 3.94 -14.11 4.14
CA GLU A 82 4.09 -13.51 2.82
C GLU A 82 4.41 -12.02 2.94
N GLN A 83 4.93 -11.44 1.87
CA GLN A 83 5.12 -10.01 1.76
C GLN A 83 4.55 -9.44 0.46
N LEU A 84 4.05 -8.22 0.54
CA LEU A 84 3.73 -7.38 -0.59
C LEU A 84 4.81 -6.30 -0.72
N ALA A 85 5.66 -6.41 -1.72
CA ALA A 85 6.58 -5.34 -2.09
C ALA A 85 5.88 -4.37 -3.03
N ILE A 86 6.00 -3.07 -2.76
CA ILE A 86 5.45 -2.00 -3.58
C ILE A 86 6.59 -1.06 -3.99
N LYS A 87 6.70 -0.82 -5.29
CA LYS A 87 7.62 0.15 -5.90
C LYS A 87 6.81 1.31 -6.47
N PRO A 88 6.68 2.44 -5.76
CA PRO A 88 6.08 3.62 -6.32
C PRO A 88 7.04 4.27 -7.31
N SER A 89 6.51 4.82 -8.40
CA SER A 89 7.28 5.57 -9.38
C SER A 89 6.43 6.71 -9.93
N VAL A 90 7.11 7.78 -10.34
CA VAL A 90 6.47 8.95 -10.93
C VAL A 90 5.79 8.55 -12.23
N TYR A 91 4.61 9.10 -12.48
CA TYR A 91 3.94 8.99 -13.77
C TYR A 91 3.98 10.33 -14.48
N GLU A 92 5.05 10.54 -15.26
CA GLU A 92 5.39 11.84 -15.87
C GLU A 92 4.27 12.43 -16.71
N THR A 93 3.50 11.59 -17.40
CA THR A 93 2.39 12.03 -18.27
C THR A 93 1.17 12.53 -17.49
N SER A 94 1.05 12.25 -16.19
CA SER A 94 -0.06 12.76 -15.37
C SER A 94 0.37 12.90 -13.91
N PRO A 95 0.70 14.11 -13.45
CA PRO A 95 1.28 14.34 -12.11
C PRO A 95 0.32 14.04 -10.95
N ASN A 96 -0.98 13.89 -11.24
CA ASN A 96 -2.00 13.52 -10.26
C ASN A 96 -2.08 12.00 -10.03
N LEU A 97 -1.32 11.20 -10.79
CA LEU A 97 -1.26 9.76 -10.67
C LEU A 97 0.11 9.32 -10.18
N VAL A 98 0.12 8.14 -9.56
CA VAL A 98 1.33 7.40 -9.21
C VAL A 98 1.26 6.02 -9.82
N ARG A 99 2.40 5.52 -10.30
CA ARG A 99 2.55 4.16 -10.78
C ARG A 99 3.04 3.29 -9.62
N LEU A 100 2.26 2.27 -9.25
CA LEU A 100 2.58 1.35 -8.17
C LEU A 100 2.87 -0.03 -8.76
N GLY A 101 4.15 -0.43 -8.75
CA GLY A 101 4.57 -1.80 -9.04
C GLY A 101 4.41 -2.67 -7.80
N CYS A 102 3.44 -3.57 -7.81
CA CYS A 102 3.13 -4.48 -6.71
C CYS A 102 3.69 -5.87 -7.01
N ARG A 103 4.45 -6.42 -6.07
CA ARG A 103 5.08 -7.74 -6.19
C ARG A 103 4.82 -8.56 -4.93
N PHE A 104 4.21 -9.73 -5.12
CA PHE A 104 4.07 -10.70 -4.04
C PHE A 104 5.37 -11.47 -3.85
N ILE A 105 5.74 -11.69 -2.60
CA ILE A 105 6.88 -12.52 -2.22
C ILE A 105 6.33 -13.58 -1.29
N ASP A 106 6.31 -14.83 -1.76
CA ASP A 106 5.99 -16.00 -0.95
C ASP A 106 7.27 -16.74 -0.53
N GLU A 107 7.12 -17.77 0.32
CA GLU A 107 8.23 -18.61 0.79
C GLU A 107 8.96 -19.32 -0.37
N GLN A 108 8.30 -19.46 -1.53
CA GLN A 108 8.88 -20.06 -2.74
C GLN A 108 9.53 -19.02 -3.67
N LYS A 109 9.58 -17.74 -3.26
CA LYS A 109 10.06 -16.59 -4.03
C LYS A 109 9.37 -16.41 -5.39
N ARG A 110 8.16 -16.94 -5.58
CA ARG A 110 7.39 -16.72 -6.81
C ARG A 110 6.84 -15.30 -6.77
N ALA A 111 7.28 -14.49 -7.73
CA ALA A 111 6.87 -13.10 -7.86
C ALA A 111 5.76 -12.97 -8.89
N SER A 112 4.52 -12.75 -8.43
CA SER A 112 3.50 -12.15 -9.29
C SER A 112 3.68 -10.64 -9.24
N VAL A 113 3.89 -10.03 -10.41
CA VAL A 113 4.12 -8.59 -10.56
C VAL A 113 2.91 -7.97 -11.26
N MET A 114 2.33 -6.95 -10.65
CA MET A 114 1.27 -6.14 -11.25
C MET A 114 1.66 -4.68 -11.15
N THR A 115 1.48 -3.91 -12.23
CA THR A 115 1.70 -2.47 -12.20
C THR A 115 0.38 -1.76 -12.44
N VAL A 116 0.02 -0.86 -11.53
CA VAL A 116 -1.25 -0.12 -11.59
C VAL A 116 -0.97 1.38 -11.54
N ARG A 117 -1.75 2.16 -12.28
CA ARG A 117 -1.75 3.61 -12.24
C ARG A 117 -2.93 4.04 -11.39
N VAL A 118 -2.68 4.74 -10.30
CA VAL A 118 -3.74 5.18 -9.39
C VAL A 118 -3.61 6.66 -9.07
N PRO A 119 -4.74 7.37 -8.91
CA PRO A 119 -4.71 8.69 -8.32
C PRO A 119 -4.14 8.64 -6.91
N TYR A 120 -3.39 9.67 -6.52
CA TYR A 120 -3.05 9.85 -5.10
C TYR A 120 -4.32 9.85 -4.24
N ASP A 121 -4.19 9.35 -3.02
CA ASP A 121 -5.26 9.29 -2.01
C ASP A 121 -6.47 8.42 -2.38
N ARG A 122 -6.43 7.73 -3.53
CA ARG A 122 -7.45 6.76 -3.91
C ARG A 122 -6.91 5.34 -3.80
N PRO A 123 -7.59 4.46 -3.04
CA PRO A 123 -7.20 3.07 -3.01
C PRO A 123 -7.61 2.37 -4.30
N PHE A 124 -6.82 1.37 -4.69
CA PHE A 124 -7.26 0.27 -5.54
C PHE A 124 -7.13 -1.03 -4.75
N VAL A 125 -7.88 -2.07 -5.14
CA VAL A 125 -7.89 -3.33 -4.41
C VAL A 125 -7.32 -4.44 -5.28
N ILE A 126 -6.33 -5.14 -4.74
CA ILE A 126 -5.80 -6.39 -5.29
C ILE A 126 -6.49 -7.56 -4.59
N ASN A 127 -6.92 -8.54 -5.37
CA ASN A 127 -7.45 -9.81 -4.86
C ASN A 127 -6.42 -10.93 -5.06
N ARG A 128 -6.11 -11.67 -4.00
CA ARG A 128 -5.33 -12.90 -4.04
C ARG A 128 -6.18 -14.05 -3.50
N ALA A 129 -6.63 -14.94 -4.39
CA ALA A 129 -7.33 -16.16 -4.01
C ALA A 129 -6.44 -17.07 -3.14
N ARG A 130 -7.01 -17.65 -2.08
CA ARG A 130 -6.30 -18.54 -1.14
C ARG A 130 -6.74 -20.01 -1.25
N GLY A 131 -7.62 -20.32 -2.20
CA GLY A 131 -8.24 -21.63 -2.35
C GLY A 131 -9.58 -21.71 -1.61
N GLY A 132 -10.47 -22.60 -2.07
CA GLY A 132 -11.85 -22.68 -1.59
C GLY A 132 -12.62 -21.37 -1.83
N ASP A 133 -13.55 -21.06 -0.92
CA ASP A 133 -14.31 -19.81 -0.91
C ASP A 133 -13.61 -18.70 -0.09
N SER A 134 -12.28 -18.59 -0.17
CA SER A 134 -11.50 -17.61 0.59
C SER A 134 -10.47 -16.84 -0.24
N ALA A 135 -10.23 -15.60 0.15
CA ALA A 135 -9.24 -14.72 -0.48
C ALA A 135 -8.65 -13.71 0.51
N LEU A 136 -7.49 -13.18 0.13
CA LEU A 136 -6.89 -12.02 0.76
C LEU A 136 -7.08 -10.82 -0.16
N LEU A 137 -7.64 -9.73 0.37
CA LEU A 137 -7.79 -8.47 -0.34
C LEU A 137 -6.85 -7.42 0.23
N MET A 138 -6.22 -6.64 -0.65
CA MET A 138 -5.31 -5.56 -0.27
C MET A 138 -5.76 -4.27 -0.93
N GLY A 139 -6.32 -3.36 -0.13
CA GLY A 139 -6.59 -1.99 -0.52
C GLY A 139 -5.32 -1.16 -0.39
N ILE A 140 -4.76 -0.71 -1.51
CA ILE A 140 -3.48 -0.02 -1.58
C ILE A 140 -3.71 1.41 -2.05
N SER A 141 -3.17 2.38 -1.33
CA SER A 141 -3.15 3.78 -1.74
C SER A 141 -1.80 4.43 -1.45
N ALA A 142 -1.54 5.52 -2.14
CA ALA A 142 -0.36 6.35 -1.95
C ALA A 142 -0.79 7.79 -1.69
N HIS A 143 -0.29 8.37 -0.62
CA HIS A 143 -0.50 9.76 -0.24
C HIS A 143 0.78 10.54 -0.52
N LYS A 144 0.66 11.71 -1.14
CA LYS A 144 1.79 12.63 -1.27
C LYS A 144 1.70 13.62 -0.09
N PRO A 145 2.62 13.57 0.88
CA PRO A 145 2.66 14.57 1.94
C PRO A 145 2.68 15.94 1.30
N ALA A 146 1.84 16.86 1.78
CA ALA A 146 1.95 18.25 1.37
C ALA A 146 3.39 18.70 1.64
N LEU A 147 4.09 19.18 0.61
CA LEU A 147 5.33 19.91 0.80
C LEU A 147 4.95 21.12 1.66
N LEU A 148 5.22 21.06 2.97
CA LEU A 148 5.17 22.25 3.79
C LEU A 148 6.09 23.27 3.09
N PRO A 149 5.63 24.50 2.82
CA PRO A 149 6.52 25.52 2.30
C PRO A 149 7.69 25.62 3.27
N GLU A 150 8.91 25.47 2.74
CA GLU A 150 10.11 25.71 3.55
C GLU A 150 9.97 27.13 4.10
N LYS A 151 9.94 27.25 5.43
CA LYS A 151 9.85 28.54 6.09
C LYS A 151 11.04 29.39 5.56
N PRO A 152 10.78 30.63 5.12
CA PRO A 152 11.83 31.51 4.60
C PRO A 152 12.90 31.82 5.66
#